data_AF-A0A1H0SVX8-F1
#
_entry.id   AF-A0A1H0SVX8-F1
#
_cell.length_a   1.000
_cell.length_b   1.000
_cell.length_c   1.000
_cell.angle_alpha   90.00
_cell.angle_beta   90.00
_cell.angle_gamma   90.00
#
_symmetry.space_group_name_H-M   'P 1'
#
loop_
_entity.id
_entity.type
_entity.pdbx_description
1 polymer ?
#
loop_
_entity_poly.entity_id
_entity_poly.type
_entity_poly.pdbx_seq_one_letter_code
_entity_poly.pdbx_strand_id
1 'polypeptide(L)' 'MSSKPVVTDAQLRHTHHVLRISTPFDAMSDMLRAAVAAAARAMAAREEAHPHGPHTDLKRRAAGDFED' A
#
# COMPACT_ATOMS: atom_id res chain seq x y z
N MET A 1 -1.42 -5.98 -20.98
CA MET A 1 -1.38 -7.15 -20.08
C MET A 1 -1.12 -6.60 -18.68
N SER A 2 -2.10 -6.68 -17.78
CA SER A 2 -1.97 -6.09 -16.44
C SER A 2 -0.98 -6.91 -15.63
N SER A 3 0.23 -6.39 -15.44
CA SER A 3 1.29 -7.00 -14.65
C SER A 3 0.81 -7.09 -13.20
N LYS A 4 0.33 -8.26 -12.78
CA LYS A 4 -0.02 -8.48 -11.37
C LYS A 4 1.23 -8.14 -10.55
N PRO A 5 1.13 -7.22 -9.57
CA PRO A 5 2.28 -6.86 -8.75
C PRO A 5 2.84 -8.14 -8.11
N VAL A 6 4.10 -8.41 -8.42
CA VAL A 6 4.83 -9.56 -7.86
C VAL A 6 5.09 -9.22 -6.40
N VAL A 7 4.33 -9.86 -5.51
CA VAL A 7 4.52 -9.68 -4.06
C VAL A 7 5.78 -10.42 -3.64
N THR A 8 6.71 -9.73 -3.01
CA THR A 8 7.93 -10.32 -2.46
C THR A 8 7.69 -10.92 -1.07
N ASP A 9 8.55 -11.84 -0.62
CA ASP A 9 8.46 -12.42 0.73
C ASP A 9 8.53 -11.34 1.83
N ALA A 10 9.34 -10.30 1.62
CA ALA A 10 9.42 -9.15 2.51
C ALA A 10 8.08 -8.41 2.64
N GLN A 11 7.35 -8.21 1.53
CA GLN A 11 6.03 -7.58 1.54
C GLN A 11 4.97 -8.46 2.22
N LEU A 12 5.07 -9.78 2.06
CA LEU A 12 4.22 -10.74 2.78
C LEU A 12 4.43 -10.68 4.29
N ARG A 13 5.69 -10.70 4.74
CA ARG A 13 6.04 -10.60 6.17
C ARG A 13 5.65 -9.25 6.77
N HIS A 14 5.85 -8.16 6.03
CA HIS A 14 5.41 -6.83 6.45
C HIS A 14 3.89 -6.78 6.61
N THR A 15 3.15 -7.29 5.63
CA THR A 15 1.68 -7.32 5.67
C THR A 15 1.17 -8.20 6.82
N HIS A 16 1.80 -9.35 7.06
CA HIS A 16 1.49 -10.22 8.20
C HIS A 16 1.65 -9.50 9.55
N HIS A 17 2.72 -8.72 9.71
CA HIS A 17 2.97 -7.90 10.89
C HIS A 17 1.95 -6.76 11.03
N VAL A 18 1.64 -6.04 9.95
CA VAL A 18 0.64 -4.95 9.92
C VAL A 18 -0.75 -5.47 10.29
N LEU A 19 -1.12 -6.64 9.78
CA LEU A 19 -2.39 -7.29 10.10
C LEU A 19 -2.43 -7.91 11.50
N ARG A 20 -1.29 -7.93 12.23
CA ARG A 20 -1.16 -8.47 13.59
C ARG A 20 -1.72 -9.88 13.73
N ILE A 21 -1.50 -10.71 12.71
CA ILE A 21 -2.00 -12.09 12.68
C ILE A 21 -1.28 -12.90 13.75
N SER A 22 -2.04 -13.47 14.69
CA SER A 22 -1.49 -14.26 15.80
C SER A 22 -0.77 -15.54 15.35
N THR A 23 -1.17 -16.10 14.21
CA THR A 23 -0.55 -17.30 13.63
C THR A 23 0.84 -16.97 13.10
N PRO A 24 1.90 -17.70 13.49
CA PRO A 24 3.23 -17.46 12.93
C PRO A 24 3.25 -17.72 11.42
N PHE A 25 4.08 -16.96 10.70
CA PHE A 25 4.10 -16.94 9.23
C PHE A 25 4.26 -18.33 8.60
N ASP A 26 5.11 -19.18 9.19
CA ASP A 26 5.40 -20.53 8.69
C ASP A 26 4.27 -21.53 8.99
N ALA A 27 3.37 -21.22 9.93
CA ALA A 27 2.22 -22.04 10.29
C ALA A 27 0.90 -21.58 9.63
N MET A 28 0.96 -20.61 8.71
CA MET A 28 -0.23 -20.16 7.99
C MET A 28 -0.76 -21.23 7.03
N SER A 29 -2.08 -21.44 7.02
CA SER A 29 -2.73 -22.25 5.99
C SER A 29 -2.59 -21.58 4.61
N ASP A 30 -2.69 -22.36 3.54
CA ASP A 30 -2.57 -21.82 2.18
C ASP A 30 -3.65 -20.77 1.87
N MET A 31 -4.86 -20.93 2.42
CA MET A 31 -5.93 -19.94 2.33
C MET A 31 -5.53 -18.62 3.00
N LEU A 32 -4.96 -18.67 4.20
CA LEU A 32 -4.50 -17.47 4.91
C LEU A 32 -3.34 -16.81 4.19
N ARG A 33 -2.39 -17.60 3.66
CA ARG A 33 -1.27 -17.10 2.85
C ARG A 33 -1.77 -16.40 1.57
N ALA A 34 -2.80 -16.93 0.91
CA ALA A 34 -3.43 -16.30 -0.24
C ALA A 34 -4.13 -14.96 0.12
N ALA A 35 -4.81 -14.91 1.27
CA ALA A 35 -5.44 -13.68 1.76
C ALA A 35 -4.40 -12.59 2.10
N VAL A 36 -3.31 -12.96 2.78
CA VAL A 36 -2.18 -12.04 3.06
C VAL A 36 -1.51 -11.58 1.77
N ALA A 37 -1.34 -12.46 0.78
CA ALA A 37 -0.82 -12.08 -0.53
C ALA A 37 -1.74 -11.09 -1.26
N ALA A 38 -3.06 -11.28 -1.21
CA ALA A 38 -4.01 -10.35 -1.79
C ALA A 38 -3.97 -8.97 -1.10
N ALA A 39 -3.89 -8.97 0.24
CA ALA A 39 -3.74 -7.75 1.01
C ALA A 39 -2.43 -7.01 0.67
N ALA A 40 -1.32 -7.73 0.58
CA ALA A 40 -0.02 -7.17 0.20
C ALA A 40 -0.06 -6.54 -1.21
N ARG A 41 -0.71 -7.19 -2.19
CA ARG A 41 -0.92 -6.60 -3.53
C ARG A 41 -1.73 -5.31 -3.46
N ALA A 42 -2.80 -5.29 -2.66
CA ALA A 42 -3.64 -4.10 -2.52
C ALA A 42 -2.88 -2.95 -1.85
N MET A 43 -2.04 -3.24 -0.84
CA MET A 43 -1.18 -2.23 -0.21
C MET A 43 -0.12 -1.70 -1.19
N ALA A 44 0.55 -2.57 -1.95
CA ALA A 44 1.52 -2.17 -2.96
C ALA A 44 0.89 -1.31 -4.07
N ALA A 45 -0.29 -1.69 -4.56
CA ALA A 45 -1.03 -0.90 -5.56
C ALA A 45 -1.45 0.47 -5.03
N ARG A 46 -1.74 0.61 -3.74
CA ARG A 46 -2.05 1.90 -3.11
C ARG A 46 -0.82 2.79 -3.00
N GLU A 47 0.35 2.21 -2.74
CA GLU A 47 1.61 2.93 -2.66
C GLU A 47 2.09 3.39 -4.05
N GLU A 48 1.95 2.55 -5.08
CA GLU A 48 2.18 2.96 -6.47
C GLU A 48 1.19 4.02 -6.97
N ALA A 49 -0.07 3.96 -6.52
CA ALA A 49 -1.08 4.97 -6.82
C ALA A 49 -0.90 6.29 -6.03
N HIS A 50 -0.07 6.28 -4.98
CA HIS A 50 0.35 7.47 -4.23
C HIS A 50 1.87 7.62 -4.29
N PRO A 51 2.46 7.98 -5.45
CA PRO A 51 3.86 8.34 -5.53
C PRO A 51 4.01 9.74 -4.93
N HIS A 52 3.96 9.86 -3.61
CA HIS A 52 3.70 11.13 -2.92
C HIS A 52 2.38 11.74 -3.38
N GLY A 53 1.34 11.69 -2.54
CA GLY A 53 0.22 12.62 -2.69
C GLY A 53 0.81 14.02 -2.93
N PRO A 54 0.22 14.82 -3.85
CA PRO A 54 0.77 16.13 -4.18
C PRO A 54 1.09 16.80 -2.86
N HIS A 55 2.34 17.21 -2.68
CA HIS A 55 2.70 18.12 -1.63
C HIS A 55 1.77 19.31 -1.89
N THR A 56 0.61 19.31 -1.22
CA THR A 56 -0.42 20.29 -1.44
C THR A 56 0.26 21.53 -0.96
N ASP A 57 0.82 22.27 -1.92
CA ASP A 57 1.49 23.50 -1.66
C ASP A 57 0.37 24.46 -1.31
N LEU A 58 -0.03 24.40 -0.04
CA LEU A 58 -1.02 25.25 0.59
C LEU A 58 -0.61 26.72 0.46
N LYS A 59 0.64 27.02 0.03
CA LYS A 59 1.08 28.36 -0.32
C LYS A 59 0.65 28.82 -1.72
N ARG A 60 0.34 27.92 -2.66
CA ARG A 60 -0.11 28.32 -4.00
C ARG A 60 -1.57 28.79 -4.04
N ARG A 61 -2.42 28.32 -3.12
CA ARG A 61 -3.84 28.72 -3.08
C ARG A 61 -4.09 30.07 -2.40
N ALA A 62 -3.07 30.68 -1.79
CA ALA A 62 -3.15 32.00 -1.18
C ALA A 62 -2.68 33.14 -2.12
N ALA A 63 -2.20 32.83 -3.33
CA ALA A 63 -1.69 33.81 -4.29
C ALA A 63 -2.59 33.94 -5.53
N GLY A 64 -3.90 33.85 -5.34
CA GLY A 64 -4.86 33.83 -6.46
C GLY A 64 -6.16 34.57 -6.19
N ASP A 65 -6.18 35.53 -5.26
CA ASP A 65 -7.33 36.41 -5.06
C ASP A 65 -6.87 37.79 -4.58
N PHE A 66 -6.16 38.51 -5.45
CA PHE A 66 -6.10 39.97 -5.48
C PHE A 66 -5.58 40.32 -6.86
N GLU A 67 -6.43 40.84 -7.75
CA GLU A 67 -6.24 42.08 -8.54
C GLU A 67 -7.47 42.29 -9.46
N ASP A 68 -8.16 43.40 -9.19
CA ASP A 68 -9.17 44.19 -9.95
C ASP A 68 -10.48 43.56 -10.44
#